data_AF-A0A0N0V2K6-F1
#
_entry.id   AF-A0A0N0V2K6-F1
#
_cell.length_a   1.000
_cell.length_b   1.000
_cell.length_c   1.000
_cell.angle_alpha   90.00
_cell.angle_beta   90.00
_cell.angle_gamma   90.00
#
_symmetry.space_group_name_H-M   'P 1'
#
loop_
_entity.id
_entity.type
_entity.pdbx_description
1 polymer ?
#
loop_
_entity_poly.entity_id
_entity_poly.type
_entity_poly.pdbx_seq_one_letter_code
_entity_poly.pdbx_strand_id
1 'polypeptide(L)'
;MRYILIILICLLIPFTLFADDTDGQHLRQNLKSVYTGKMPFASVNIVAAPSEILALPMNAVYGHRVFWICPLPGSPETKKTSCVVCFYYGGSQKGIEEKYFEIADILEKSHGPALLRQLWVVRIKNSDDKYALILEPMNSSKKDVINITRDLAISIKESKNKDIKARLDKFATPLCSELVKSEIRYQPRSPSNSTQNNGNLDNLLDKLDTARYFLQNRISDMKADDESVLIATYDRENDRLIPIEFPKDAKAFKDKKTNMVIVKESGSGAGTMYYVGYSPDASNAFDSKYSIPAIAFPINIPGYNQKADVKHVVNTPFNRDLDTDEMVRYGFSYLKEKVDEAYLEITSLEVPSLFANKKKSIHDALPENTKILAMTILLIEHMDYANYLPYLAYQKKKRHRILLGVKKSSQKKLDDIMQSQMRKVLVNLAANEENSYHYAMSRSGAYGLAQIIKPTYNGLLKLYPKAQLIPDFFGGMRHHSNAVMAQFLHLDSELSTLSKAKPLYTIVHPDHVNDTPDLVFDLMVAGYNFSAPRLKKVINKTGHDAKKWKKRLPWETQLYIFKSHFVRNQIKKMIMLNASK
;
A
#
# COMPACT_ATOMS: atom_id res chain seq x y z
N MET A 1 -27.51 40.65 -6.28
CA MET A 1 -28.57 40.82 -7.30
C MET A 1 -27.92 41.43 -8.54
N ARG A 2 -28.24 41.10 -9.79
CA ARG A 2 -29.03 40.01 -10.41
C ARG A 2 -28.38 39.72 -11.77
N TYR A 3 -28.20 38.46 -12.15
CA TYR A 3 -27.97 38.11 -13.56
C TYR A 3 -29.33 38.01 -14.27
N ILE A 4 -29.45 38.53 -15.50
CA ILE A 4 -30.39 38.09 -16.56
C ILE A 4 -30.10 38.87 -17.85
N LEU A 5 -30.45 38.28 -19.00
CA LEU A 5 -30.43 38.86 -20.36
C LEU A 5 -29.05 39.22 -20.96
N ILE A 6 -28.61 38.40 -21.93
CA ILE A 6 -28.57 38.77 -23.36
C ILE A 6 -28.59 37.45 -24.16
N ILE A 7 -29.61 37.26 -25.01
CA ILE A 7 -29.71 36.19 -26.00
C ILE A 7 -30.43 36.77 -27.24
N LEU A 8 -29.76 36.74 -28.40
CA LEU A 8 -30.23 37.10 -29.75
C LEU A 8 -30.61 38.59 -30.00
N ILE A 9 -30.92 38.88 -31.29
CA ILE A 9 -31.14 40.21 -31.94
C ILE A 9 -29.82 40.96 -32.19
N CYS A 10 -29.30 41.20 -33.41
CA CYS A 10 -29.57 40.74 -34.79
C CYS A 10 -28.18 40.49 -35.48
N LEU A 11 -27.94 39.69 -36.52
CA LEU A 11 -28.53 39.51 -37.87
C LEU A 11 -28.38 40.70 -38.86
N LEU A 12 -28.13 40.34 -40.14
CA LEU A 12 -27.82 41.15 -41.35
C LEU A 12 -26.30 41.48 -41.55
N ILE A 13 -25.52 40.89 -42.50
CA ILE A 13 -25.56 40.84 -44.01
C ILE A 13 -24.76 42.03 -44.64
N PRO A 14 -24.00 41.95 -45.78
CA PRO A 14 -24.00 40.95 -46.90
C PRO A 14 -22.65 40.42 -47.49
N PHE A 15 -22.77 39.46 -48.44
CA PHE A 15 -21.91 39.07 -49.61
C PHE A 15 -20.42 38.66 -49.44
N THR A 16 -19.85 37.70 -50.23
CA THR A 16 -20.34 36.92 -51.41
C THR A 16 -20.10 35.39 -51.23
N LEU A 17 -19.71 34.45 -52.14
CA LEU A 17 -19.25 34.39 -53.55
C LEU A 17 -19.59 33.01 -54.20
N PHE A 18 -19.05 32.69 -55.38
CA PHE A 18 -19.23 31.47 -56.22
C PHE A 18 -18.37 30.25 -55.73
N ALA A 19 -18.53 28.98 -56.17
CA ALA A 19 -19.25 28.35 -57.29
C ALA A 19 -19.65 26.86 -57.00
N ASP A 20 -20.61 26.30 -57.76
CA ASP A 20 -20.84 24.91 -58.28
C ASP A 20 -20.60 23.64 -57.40
N ASP A 21 -21.25 22.48 -57.59
CA ASP A 21 -22.14 21.99 -58.67
C ASP A 21 -23.22 20.97 -58.16
N THR A 22 -24.21 20.72 -59.02
CA THR A 22 -25.32 19.74 -59.16
C THR A 22 -25.61 18.55 -58.20
N ASP A 23 -26.94 18.36 -58.07
CA ASP A 23 -27.74 17.11 -57.96
C ASP A 23 -27.81 16.22 -56.69
N GLY A 24 -28.98 15.57 -56.54
CA GLY A 24 -29.25 14.54 -55.53
C GLY A 24 -30.60 14.62 -54.81
N GLN A 25 -31.74 14.40 -55.48
CA GLN A 25 -33.05 14.35 -54.83
C GLN A 25 -33.24 13.09 -53.96
N HIS A 26 -33.79 13.22 -52.73
CA HIS A 26 -35.06 12.56 -52.33
C HIS A 26 -35.52 12.84 -50.87
N LEU A 27 -36.85 12.75 -50.68
CA LEU A 27 -37.58 12.39 -49.45
C LEU A 27 -37.40 13.23 -48.15
N ARG A 28 -38.20 14.30 -48.07
CA ARG A 28 -38.91 14.69 -46.82
C ARG A 28 -40.37 14.23 -46.91
N GLN A 29 -40.91 13.66 -45.83
CA GLN A 29 -42.30 13.76 -45.32
C GLN A 29 -42.52 12.62 -44.29
N ASN A 30 -43.01 12.81 -43.06
CA ASN A 30 -44.16 13.61 -42.63
C ASN A 30 -44.08 14.03 -41.14
N LEU A 31 -44.80 15.09 -40.77
CA LEU A 31 -44.93 15.59 -39.40
C LEU A 31 -46.33 16.20 -39.17
N LYS A 32 -47.10 15.68 -38.20
CA LYS A 32 -48.30 16.22 -37.51
C LYS A 32 -48.74 15.14 -36.51
N SER A 33 -48.75 15.36 -35.18
CA SER A 33 -49.77 16.08 -34.39
C SER A 33 -51.16 15.42 -34.45
N VAL A 34 -51.92 15.22 -33.37
CA VAL A 34 -52.08 16.03 -32.14
C VAL A 34 -52.35 15.13 -30.90
N TYR A 35 -52.45 15.75 -29.71
CA TYR A 35 -53.09 15.30 -28.45
C TYR A 35 -52.23 14.88 -27.24
N THR A 36 -51.96 15.91 -26.41
CA THR A 36 -52.12 15.96 -24.93
C THR A 36 -51.52 14.88 -24.03
N GLY A 37 -50.61 15.32 -23.16
CA GLY A 37 -50.23 14.60 -21.94
C GLY A 37 -49.40 15.47 -20.99
N LYS A 38 -50.03 16.32 -20.17
CA LYS A 38 -49.32 17.02 -19.08
C LYS A 38 -48.96 16.00 -17.99
N MET A 39 -47.71 15.97 -17.54
CA MET A 39 -47.37 15.48 -16.20
C MET A 39 -46.58 16.56 -15.44
N PRO A 40 -46.88 16.81 -14.16
CA PRO A 40 -46.19 17.81 -13.35
C PRO A 40 -44.90 17.25 -12.75
N PHE A 41 -43.92 18.12 -12.52
CA PHE A 41 -42.92 17.87 -11.49
C PHE A 41 -43.57 18.06 -10.11
N ALA A 42 -43.40 17.10 -9.22
CA ALA A 42 -43.75 17.22 -7.80
C ALA A 42 -42.47 17.40 -6.95
N SER A 43 -42.58 18.17 -5.87
CA SER A 43 -41.46 18.66 -5.08
C SER A 43 -40.69 17.55 -4.34
N VAL A 44 -39.37 17.67 -4.29
CA VAL A 44 -38.56 16.97 -3.28
C VAL A 44 -38.74 17.68 -1.93
N ASN A 45 -39.30 16.98 -0.96
CA ASN A 45 -39.19 17.32 0.46
C ASN A 45 -38.51 16.15 1.18
N ILE A 46 -37.38 16.41 1.83
CA ILE A 46 -36.67 15.44 2.66
C ILE A 46 -36.84 15.88 4.11
N VAL A 47 -37.62 15.12 4.89
CA VAL A 47 -37.66 15.24 6.35
C VAL A 47 -37.57 13.84 6.96
N ALA A 48 -36.77 13.77 8.01
CA ALA A 48 -36.46 12.68 8.95
C ALA A 48 -37.31 11.38 8.94
N ALA A 49 -36.61 10.26 9.12
CA ALA A 49 -37.10 9.08 9.84
C ALA A 49 -37.41 9.44 11.32
N PRO A 50 -38.21 8.66 12.11
CA PRO A 50 -38.47 7.23 11.90
C PRO A 50 -39.92 6.72 12.13
N SER A 51 -40.22 5.55 11.56
CA SER A 51 -41.21 4.60 12.08
C SER A 51 -40.90 3.16 11.64
N GLU A 52 -40.02 2.50 12.41
CA GLU A 52 -39.96 1.03 12.62
C GLU A 52 -40.19 0.10 11.40
N ILE A 53 -39.25 0.19 10.44
CA ILE A 53 -38.80 -0.88 9.52
C ILE A 53 -39.75 -1.32 8.38
N LEU A 54 -41.07 -1.40 8.53
CA LEU A 54 -41.96 -2.00 7.49
C LEU A 54 -43.27 -1.25 7.20
N ALA A 55 -43.43 -0.72 5.97
CA ALA A 55 -44.75 -0.32 5.42
C ALA A 55 -44.87 -0.18 3.88
N LEU A 56 -44.00 -0.79 3.03
CA LEU A 56 -44.23 -0.84 1.57
C LEU A 56 -43.66 -2.09 0.88
N PRO A 57 -44.39 -2.76 -0.03
CA PRO A 57 -43.86 -3.78 -0.92
C PRO A 57 -43.33 -3.16 -2.23
N MET A 58 -42.05 -2.77 -2.29
CA MET A 58 -41.45 -2.20 -3.50
C MET A 58 -40.06 -2.75 -3.86
N ASN A 59 -39.98 -3.42 -5.02
CA ASN A 59 -38.74 -3.63 -5.75
C ASN A 59 -38.32 -2.32 -6.45
N ALA A 60 -37.74 -1.39 -5.72
CA ALA A 60 -37.25 -0.12 -6.27
C ALA A 60 -35.94 -0.32 -7.05
N VAL A 61 -36.00 -0.16 -8.38
CA VAL A 61 -34.84 -0.26 -9.29
C VAL A 61 -34.39 1.13 -9.71
N TYR A 62 -33.19 1.53 -9.29
CA TYR A 62 -32.56 2.79 -9.71
C TYR A 62 -31.35 2.49 -10.62
N GLY A 63 -31.60 2.44 -11.93
CA GLY A 63 -30.60 2.09 -12.95
C GLY A 63 -30.13 0.63 -12.82
N HIS A 64 -28.84 0.37 -12.99
CA HIS A 64 -28.24 -0.96 -12.86
C HIS A 64 -28.13 -1.48 -11.41
N ARG A 65 -28.99 -1.01 -10.49
CA ARG A 65 -28.95 -1.37 -9.06
C ARG A 65 -30.31 -1.90 -8.62
N VAL A 66 -30.28 -3.01 -7.90
CA VAL A 66 -31.45 -3.66 -7.31
C VAL A 66 -31.19 -3.80 -5.82
N PHE A 67 -32.14 -3.36 -5.02
CA PHE A 67 -32.14 -3.52 -3.56
C PHE A 67 -33.14 -4.61 -3.20
N TRP A 68 -32.75 -5.54 -2.32
CA TRP A 68 -33.67 -6.48 -1.70
C TRP A 68 -33.59 -6.33 -0.18
N ILE A 69 -34.76 -6.24 0.45
CA ILE A 69 -34.94 -6.26 1.90
C ILE A 69 -35.78 -7.50 2.20
N CYS A 70 -35.17 -8.52 2.80
CA CYS A 70 -35.86 -9.74 3.19
C CYS A 70 -36.14 -9.71 4.69
N PRO A 71 -37.42 -9.69 5.13
CA PRO A 71 -37.76 -9.89 6.53
C PRO A 71 -37.49 -11.35 6.90
N LEU A 72 -36.96 -11.59 8.09
CA LEU A 72 -36.79 -12.93 8.62
C LEU A 72 -38.10 -13.45 9.23
N PRO A 73 -38.42 -14.74 9.06
CA PRO A 73 -39.44 -15.38 9.87
C PRO A 73 -38.96 -15.37 11.33
N GLY A 74 -39.63 -14.60 12.19
CA GLY A 74 -39.32 -14.60 13.61
C GLY A 74 -39.62 -15.95 14.25
N SER A 75 -38.84 -16.35 15.25
CA SER A 75 -39.34 -17.35 16.20
C SER A 75 -40.59 -16.79 16.90
N PRO A 76 -41.55 -17.64 17.31
CA PRO A 76 -42.82 -17.17 17.88
C PRO A 76 -42.67 -16.34 19.17
N GLU A 77 -41.50 -16.36 19.82
CA GLU A 77 -41.24 -15.73 21.11
C GLU A 77 -40.64 -14.30 21.00
N THR A 78 -40.12 -13.89 19.84
CA THR A 78 -39.47 -12.56 19.69
C THR A 78 -40.12 -11.69 18.62
N LYS A 79 -40.93 -10.71 19.04
CA LYS A 79 -41.59 -9.69 18.18
C LYS A 79 -40.62 -8.62 17.62
N LYS A 80 -39.48 -9.02 17.03
CA LYS A 80 -38.61 -8.12 16.27
C LYS A 80 -38.23 -8.74 14.92
N THR A 81 -38.86 -8.23 13.86
CA THR A 81 -38.51 -8.53 12.47
C THR A 81 -37.11 -7.99 12.16
N SER A 82 -36.14 -8.89 12.17
CA SER A 82 -34.81 -8.66 11.62
C SER A 82 -34.88 -8.69 10.09
N CYS A 83 -34.18 -7.78 9.42
CA CYS A 83 -34.17 -7.68 7.96
C CYS A 83 -32.75 -7.82 7.40
N VAL A 84 -32.57 -8.66 6.39
CA VAL A 84 -31.32 -8.73 5.61
C VAL A 84 -31.42 -7.73 4.45
N VAL A 85 -30.40 -6.90 4.27
CA VAL A 85 -30.32 -5.95 3.13
C VAL A 85 -29.23 -6.38 2.18
N CYS A 86 -29.62 -6.73 0.95
CA CYS A 86 -28.70 -7.16 -0.11
C CYS A 86 -28.54 -6.06 -1.16
N PHE A 87 -27.29 -5.64 -1.38
CA PHE A 87 -26.90 -4.73 -2.46
C PHE A 87 -26.15 -5.52 -3.54
N TYR A 88 -26.78 -5.69 -4.71
CA TYR A 88 -26.14 -6.34 -5.85
C TYR A 88 -25.42 -5.32 -6.74
N TYR A 89 -24.19 -5.61 -7.16
CA TYR A 89 -23.42 -4.74 -8.06
C TYR A 89 -22.70 -5.55 -9.15
N GLY A 90 -23.02 -5.27 -10.42
CA GLY A 90 -22.24 -5.78 -11.55
C GLY A 90 -20.99 -4.94 -11.74
N GLY A 91 -19.81 -5.55 -11.66
CA GLY A 91 -18.53 -4.86 -11.83
C GLY A 91 -17.35 -5.65 -11.26
N SER A 92 -16.16 -5.31 -11.73
CA SER A 92 -14.91 -5.97 -11.31
C SER A 92 -14.63 -5.77 -9.82
N GLN A 93 -13.75 -6.63 -9.27
CA GLN A 93 -13.42 -6.67 -7.83
C GLN A 93 -13.12 -5.27 -7.24
N LYS A 94 -12.32 -4.47 -7.94
CA LYS A 94 -12.00 -3.10 -7.52
C LYS A 94 -13.24 -2.20 -7.38
N GLY A 95 -14.25 -2.40 -8.22
CA GLY A 95 -15.53 -1.69 -8.14
C GLY A 95 -16.37 -2.08 -6.93
N ILE A 96 -16.34 -3.36 -6.51
CA ILE A 96 -17.01 -3.76 -5.25
C ILE A 96 -16.22 -3.28 -4.03
N GLU A 97 -14.88 -3.27 -4.07
CA GLU A 97 -14.04 -2.73 -2.99
C GLU A 97 -14.29 -1.23 -2.79
N GLU A 98 -14.29 -0.44 -3.87
CA GLU A 98 -14.61 0.99 -3.83
C GLU A 98 -16.05 1.24 -3.29
N LYS A 99 -17.00 0.34 -3.56
CA LYS A 99 -18.38 0.43 -3.02
C LYS A 99 -18.56 -0.12 -1.61
N TYR A 100 -17.80 -1.13 -1.19
CA TYR A 100 -17.75 -1.60 0.19
C TYR A 100 -17.36 -0.44 1.12
N PHE A 101 -16.30 0.31 0.77
CA PHE A 101 -15.88 1.45 1.57
C PHE A 101 -16.86 2.64 1.55
N GLU A 102 -17.68 2.80 0.51
CA GLU A 102 -18.74 3.80 0.45
C GLU A 102 -19.92 3.43 1.37
N ILE A 103 -20.39 2.18 1.32
CA ILE A 103 -21.49 1.70 2.14
C ILE A 103 -21.07 1.56 3.62
N ALA A 104 -19.85 1.12 3.89
CA ALA A 104 -19.28 1.07 5.24
C ALA A 104 -19.19 2.47 5.88
N ASP A 105 -18.72 3.49 5.15
CA ASP A 105 -18.64 4.88 5.61
C ASP A 105 -20.03 5.49 5.91
N ILE A 106 -21.05 5.11 5.15
CA ILE A 106 -22.46 5.47 5.43
C ILE A 106 -22.96 4.77 6.71
N LEU A 107 -22.72 3.47 6.86
CA LEU A 107 -23.15 2.70 8.04
C LEU A 107 -22.45 3.17 9.32
N GLU A 108 -21.14 3.47 9.27
CA GLU A 108 -20.39 3.98 10.44
C GLU A 108 -20.96 5.30 10.95
N LYS A 109 -21.30 6.22 10.03
CA LYS A 109 -21.79 7.56 10.37
C LYS A 109 -23.26 7.56 10.80
N SER A 110 -24.09 6.73 10.20
CA SER A 110 -25.53 6.69 10.49
C SER A 110 -25.85 5.84 11.72
N HIS A 111 -25.13 4.73 11.94
CA HIS A 111 -25.50 3.68 12.90
C HIS A 111 -24.31 3.16 13.74
N GLY A 112 -23.12 3.74 13.61
CA GLY A 112 -21.94 3.39 14.40
C GLY A 112 -21.19 2.14 13.91
N PRO A 113 -19.99 1.88 14.47
CA PRO A 113 -19.08 0.81 14.02
C PRO A 113 -19.52 -0.62 14.40
N ALA A 114 -20.74 -0.79 14.93
CA ALA A 114 -21.31 -2.11 15.22
C ALA A 114 -21.83 -2.77 13.93
N LEU A 115 -22.67 -2.06 13.17
CA LEU A 115 -23.24 -2.51 11.89
C LEU A 115 -22.21 -2.69 10.77
N LEU A 116 -21.05 -2.02 10.88
CA LEU A 116 -19.94 -2.20 9.93
C LEU A 116 -19.35 -3.63 10.00
N ARG A 117 -19.46 -4.30 11.16
CA ARG A 117 -19.03 -5.71 11.35
C ARG A 117 -19.97 -6.72 10.69
N GLN A 118 -21.14 -6.26 10.25
CA GLN A 118 -22.20 -7.05 9.62
C GLN A 118 -22.25 -6.85 8.10
N LEU A 119 -21.33 -6.06 7.51
CA LEU A 119 -21.26 -5.84 6.06
C LEU A 119 -20.32 -6.88 5.41
N TRP A 120 -20.88 -7.80 4.66
CA TRP A 120 -20.19 -8.92 4.02
C TRP A 120 -19.98 -8.67 2.52
N VAL A 121 -18.78 -8.97 2.01
CA VAL A 121 -18.50 -9.05 0.56
C VAL A 121 -18.54 -10.51 0.12
N VAL A 122 -19.38 -10.85 -0.86
CA VAL A 122 -19.50 -12.22 -1.39
C VAL A 122 -19.15 -12.24 -2.88
N ARG A 123 -18.10 -12.98 -3.26
CA ARG A 123 -17.77 -13.24 -4.67
C ARG A 123 -18.69 -14.31 -5.23
N ILE A 124 -19.23 -14.08 -6.43
CA ILE A 124 -20.07 -15.04 -7.12
C ILE A 124 -19.18 -16.01 -7.92
N LYS A 125 -19.28 -17.31 -7.62
CA LYS A 125 -18.51 -18.37 -8.30
C LYS A 125 -18.87 -18.43 -9.79
N ASN A 126 -17.91 -18.82 -10.63
CA ASN A 126 -18.03 -18.96 -12.08
C ASN A 126 -18.54 -17.68 -12.79
N SER A 127 -18.25 -16.52 -12.19
CA SER A 127 -18.25 -15.23 -12.87
C SER A 127 -17.02 -14.45 -12.44
N ASP A 128 -16.24 -13.96 -13.41
CA ASP A 128 -14.96 -13.32 -13.11
C ASP A 128 -15.15 -11.96 -12.42
N ASP A 129 -16.17 -11.19 -12.85
CA ASP A 129 -16.47 -9.81 -12.45
C ASP A 129 -17.87 -9.61 -11.83
N LYS A 130 -18.29 -10.46 -10.87
CA LYS A 130 -19.52 -10.19 -10.09
C LYS A 130 -19.37 -10.49 -8.60
N TYR A 131 -19.88 -9.56 -7.80
CA TYR A 131 -19.81 -9.57 -6.34
C TYR A 131 -21.11 -9.01 -5.75
N ALA A 132 -21.47 -9.44 -4.55
CA ALA A 132 -22.60 -8.91 -3.79
C ALA A 132 -22.14 -8.36 -2.44
N LEU A 133 -22.89 -7.41 -1.91
CA LEU A 133 -22.76 -6.91 -0.55
C LEU A 133 -24.01 -7.29 0.25
N ILE A 134 -23.83 -7.95 1.39
CA ILE A 134 -24.92 -8.41 2.27
C ILE A 134 -24.75 -7.74 3.63
N LEU A 135 -25.80 -7.13 4.16
CA LEU A 135 -25.83 -6.61 5.52
C LEU A 135 -26.61 -7.58 6.42
N GLU A 136 -25.90 -8.18 7.37
CA GLU A 136 -26.40 -9.17 8.32
C GLU A 136 -27.14 -8.51 9.51
N PRO A 137 -28.25 -9.10 10.02
CA PRO A 137 -28.90 -8.61 11.23
C PRO A 137 -28.14 -9.00 12.50
N MET A 138 -28.11 -8.10 13.49
CA MET A 138 -27.64 -8.37 14.85
C MET A 138 -28.19 -9.71 15.39
N ASN A 139 -27.30 -10.52 15.97
CA ASN A 139 -27.59 -11.81 16.61
C ASN A 139 -28.03 -12.96 15.68
N SER A 140 -27.89 -12.81 14.35
CA SER A 140 -28.00 -13.95 13.42
C SER A 140 -26.81 -14.91 13.60
N SER A 141 -26.99 -16.22 13.39
CA SER A 141 -25.86 -17.13 13.28
C SER A 141 -25.40 -17.28 11.83
N LYS A 142 -24.13 -17.68 11.63
CA LYS A 142 -23.57 -18.01 10.30
C LYS A 142 -24.44 -19.01 9.52
N LYS A 143 -25.09 -19.95 10.23
CA LYS A 143 -25.99 -20.95 9.64
C LYS A 143 -27.25 -20.30 9.06
N ASP A 144 -27.77 -19.30 9.74
CA ASP A 144 -28.99 -18.59 9.33
C ASP A 144 -28.73 -17.77 8.08
N VAL A 145 -27.64 -16.98 8.03
CA VAL A 145 -27.26 -16.18 6.85
C VAL A 145 -27.13 -17.06 5.60
N ILE A 146 -26.53 -18.25 5.73
CA ILE A 146 -26.41 -19.23 4.64
C ILE A 146 -27.80 -19.74 4.20
N ASN A 147 -28.69 -20.05 5.16
CA ASN A 147 -30.05 -20.51 4.86
C ASN A 147 -30.88 -19.41 4.18
N ILE A 148 -30.92 -18.20 4.73
CA ILE A 148 -31.65 -17.05 4.18
C ILE A 148 -31.21 -16.76 2.74
N THR A 149 -29.90 -16.84 2.47
CA THR A 149 -29.34 -16.65 1.12
C THR A 149 -29.79 -17.76 0.15
N ARG A 150 -29.93 -19.01 0.63
CA ARG A 150 -30.46 -20.14 -0.15
C ARG A 150 -31.96 -20.00 -0.42
N ASP A 151 -32.73 -19.64 0.60
CA ASP A 151 -34.20 -19.57 0.53
C ASP A 151 -34.67 -18.38 -0.33
N LEU A 152 -33.90 -17.28 -0.34
CA LEU A 152 -34.04 -16.18 -1.29
C LEU A 152 -33.77 -16.65 -2.74
N ALA A 153 -32.70 -17.42 -2.96
CA ALA A 153 -32.37 -17.96 -4.29
C ALA A 153 -33.43 -18.95 -4.83
N ILE A 154 -34.09 -19.69 -3.93
CA ILE A 154 -35.23 -20.57 -4.25
C ILE A 154 -36.48 -19.72 -4.58
N SER A 155 -36.87 -18.81 -3.69
CA SER A 155 -38.03 -17.91 -3.87
C SER A 155 -37.97 -17.12 -5.19
N ILE A 156 -36.77 -16.69 -5.59
CA ILE A 156 -36.52 -16.01 -6.88
C ILE A 156 -36.83 -16.93 -8.07
N LYS A 157 -36.39 -18.19 -8.03
CA LYS A 157 -36.56 -19.18 -9.11
C LYS A 157 -38.03 -19.57 -9.33
N GLU A 158 -38.81 -19.57 -8.25
CA GLU A 158 -40.21 -20.01 -8.22
C GLU A 158 -41.24 -18.88 -8.45
N SER A 159 -40.78 -17.64 -8.55
CA SER A 159 -41.63 -16.47 -8.80
C SER A 159 -42.48 -16.62 -10.07
N LYS A 160 -43.81 -16.47 -9.91
CA LYS A 160 -44.79 -16.53 -11.01
C LYS A 160 -44.89 -15.22 -11.81
N ASN A 161 -44.26 -14.13 -11.36
CA ASN A 161 -44.27 -12.86 -12.08
C ASN A 161 -43.28 -12.94 -13.27
N LYS A 162 -43.82 -13.02 -14.49
CA LYS A 162 -43.05 -13.25 -15.72
C LYS A 162 -42.01 -12.16 -16.02
N ASP A 163 -42.26 -10.90 -15.66
CA ASP A 163 -41.33 -9.79 -15.89
C ASP A 163 -40.15 -9.82 -14.91
N ILE A 164 -40.43 -10.10 -13.64
CA ILE A 164 -39.39 -10.34 -12.62
C ILE A 164 -38.57 -11.57 -13.00
N LYS A 165 -39.24 -12.66 -13.41
CA LYS A 165 -38.58 -13.90 -13.83
C LYS A 165 -37.75 -13.72 -15.10
N ALA A 166 -38.26 -13.12 -16.17
CA ALA A 166 -37.48 -12.89 -17.39
C ALA A 166 -36.29 -11.94 -17.20
N ARG A 167 -36.42 -10.93 -16.31
CA ARG A 167 -35.28 -10.10 -15.90
C ARG A 167 -34.28 -10.89 -15.07
N LEU A 168 -34.71 -11.74 -14.15
CA LEU A 168 -33.82 -12.54 -13.31
C LEU A 168 -33.19 -13.73 -14.04
N ASP A 169 -33.88 -14.43 -14.94
CA ASP A 169 -33.30 -15.54 -15.72
C ASP A 169 -32.08 -15.06 -16.55
N LYS A 170 -32.06 -13.80 -16.97
CA LYS A 170 -30.94 -13.14 -17.68
C LYS A 170 -29.73 -12.80 -16.77
N PHE A 171 -29.88 -12.85 -15.45
CA PHE A 171 -28.81 -12.50 -14.48
C PHE A 171 -28.53 -13.57 -13.39
N ALA A 172 -29.50 -14.45 -13.11
CA ALA A 172 -29.56 -15.33 -11.94
C ALA A 172 -29.60 -16.83 -12.29
N THR A 173 -29.79 -17.23 -13.55
CA THR A 173 -29.67 -18.65 -13.97
C THR A 173 -28.30 -19.26 -13.63
N PRO A 174 -27.15 -18.54 -13.80
CA PRO A 174 -25.85 -19.01 -13.30
C PRO A 174 -25.71 -18.92 -11.76
N LEU A 175 -26.57 -18.13 -11.11
CA LEU A 175 -26.47 -17.79 -9.69
C LEU A 175 -27.13 -18.88 -8.82
N CYS A 176 -28.41 -19.16 -9.06
CA CYS A 176 -29.21 -20.06 -8.23
C CYS A 176 -28.90 -21.55 -8.47
N SER A 177 -28.22 -21.90 -9.56
CA SER A 177 -27.77 -23.28 -9.84
C SER A 177 -26.49 -23.65 -9.10
N GLU A 178 -25.61 -22.68 -8.80
CA GLU A 178 -24.36 -22.90 -8.07
C GLU A 178 -24.40 -22.48 -6.59
N LEU A 179 -25.19 -21.47 -6.19
CA LEU A 179 -25.32 -21.12 -4.75
C LEU A 179 -25.93 -22.25 -3.91
N VAL A 180 -26.84 -23.05 -4.49
CA VAL A 180 -27.39 -24.25 -3.82
C VAL A 180 -26.33 -25.34 -3.62
N LYS A 181 -25.17 -25.24 -4.27
CA LYS A 181 -24.06 -26.22 -4.24
C LYS A 181 -22.71 -25.64 -3.76
N SER A 182 -22.68 -24.47 -3.11
CA SER A 182 -21.42 -23.83 -2.70
C SER A 182 -21.45 -23.21 -1.30
N GLU A 183 -20.33 -23.31 -0.59
CA GLU A 183 -20.14 -22.71 0.73
C GLU A 183 -19.59 -21.28 0.65
N ILE A 184 -20.04 -20.43 1.58
CA ILE A 184 -19.66 -19.01 1.64
C ILE A 184 -18.38 -18.84 2.47
N ARG A 185 -17.36 -18.18 1.90
CA ARG A 185 -16.05 -17.93 2.54
C ARG A 185 -15.99 -16.58 3.28
N TYR A 186 -15.01 -16.45 4.18
CA TYR A 186 -14.84 -15.33 5.12
C TYR A 186 -13.36 -14.91 5.24
N GLN A 187 -13.12 -13.62 5.45
CA GLN A 187 -11.99 -13.03 6.21
C GLN A 187 -12.44 -11.61 6.64
N PRO A 188 -12.38 -11.26 7.94
CA PRO A 188 -11.20 -10.53 8.42
C PRO A 188 -10.80 -10.81 9.88
N ARG A 189 -9.49 -10.75 10.18
CA ARG A 189 -8.97 -10.53 11.55
C ARG A 189 -8.54 -9.08 11.72
N SER A 190 -8.94 -8.46 12.83
CA SER A 190 -8.25 -7.30 13.41
C SER A 190 -7.00 -7.77 14.17
N PRO A 191 -5.99 -6.91 14.40
CA PRO A 191 -4.88 -7.24 15.30
C PRO A 191 -5.39 -7.53 16.72
N SER A 192 -4.76 -8.50 17.39
CA SER A 192 -5.13 -8.95 18.73
C SER A 192 -4.38 -8.15 19.81
N ASN A 193 -5.09 -7.31 20.55
CA ASN A 193 -4.54 -6.46 21.62
C ASN A 193 -4.18 -7.23 22.91
N SER A 194 -3.77 -8.50 22.82
CA SER A 194 -3.30 -9.29 23.95
C SER A 194 -1.79 -9.07 24.14
N THR A 195 -1.40 -8.32 25.18
CA THR A 195 0.00 -8.18 25.59
C THR A 195 0.57 -9.54 25.99
N GLN A 196 1.53 -10.06 25.22
CA GLN A 196 2.22 -11.32 25.51
C GLN A 196 3.57 -11.06 26.21
N ASN A 197 4.06 -12.06 26.95
CA ASN A 197 5.36 -12.00 27.62
C ASN A 197 6.53 -11.97 26.62
N ASN A 198 7.61 -11.28 26.99
CA ASN A 198 8.83 -11.13 26.17
C ASN A 198 9.41 -12.46 25.67
N GLY A 199 9.28 -13.56 26.42
CA GLY A 199 9.75 -14.89 26.02
C GLY A 199 9.09 -15.48 24.76
N ASN A 200 8.11 -14.79 24.16
CA ASN A 200 7.61 -15.11 22.82
C ASN A 200 8.52 -14.55 21.70
N LEU A 201 9.31 -13.49 21.96
CA LEU A 201 10.21 -12.91 20.95
C LEU A 201 11.43 -13.81 20.71
N ASP A 202 12.11 -14.25 21.76
CA ASP A 202 13.32 -15.07 21.63
C ASP A 202 12.99 -16.42 20.96
N ASN A 203 11.86 -17.03 21.34
CA ASN A 203 11.30 -18.24 20.71
C ASN A 203 10.94 -18.02 19.22
N LEU A 204 10.44 -16.84 18.87
CA LEU A 204 10.13 -16.50 17.48
C LEU A 204 11.41 -16.32 16.66
N LEU A 205 12.44 -15.66 17.19
CA LEU A 205 13.73 -15.45 16.52
C LEU A 205 14.47 -16.79 16.32
N ASP A 206 14.55 -17.64 17.35
CA ASP A 206 15.12 -19.00 17.27
C ASP A 206 14.43 -19.86 16.20
N LYS A 207 13.10 -19.73 16.05
CA LYS A 207 12.35 -20.44 14.99
C LYS A 207 12.56 -19.86 13.60
N LEU A 208 12.85 -18.57 13.48
CA LEU A 208 13.31 -17.98 12.22
C LEU A 208 14.72 -18.49 11.88
N ASP A 209 15.64 -18.51 12.83
CA ASP A 209 17.01 -19.00 12.62
C ASP A 209 17.08 -20.48 12.28
N THR A 210 16.34 -21.32 13.00
CA THR A 210 16.17 -22.73 12.66
C THR A 210 15.65 -22.91 11.24
N ALA A 211 14.73 -22.05 10.77
CA ALA A 211 14.25 -22.06 9.38
C ALA A 211 15.26 -21.53 8.36
N ARG A 212 16.02 -20.47 8.71
CA ARG A 212 17.08 -19.93 7.86
C ARG A 212 18.19 -20.97 7.66
N TYR A 213 18.65 -21.59 8.74
CA TYR A 213 19.67 -22.65 8.75
C TYR A 213 19.20 -23.91 8.00
N PHE A 214 17.95 -24.35 8.21
CA PHE A 214 17.36 -25.48 7.48
C PHE A 214 17.38 -25.26 5.96
N LEU A 215 17.07 -24.05 5.48
CA LEU A 215 17.20 -23.74 4.05
C LEU A 215 18.65 -23.65 3.58
N GLN A 216 19.56 -23.06 4.37
CA GLN A 216 20.99 -22.99 4.02
C GLN A 216 21.58 -24.37 3.78
N ASN A 217 21.36 -25.31 4.70
CA ASN A 217 21.77 -26.71 4.53
C ASN A 217 21.11 -27.38 3.33
N ARG A 218 19.84 -27.05 3.03
CA ARG A 218 19.16 -27.65 1.88
C ARG A 218 19.68 -27.13 0.53
N ILE A 219 20.15 -25.89 0.49
CA ILE A 219 20.74 -25.27 -0.71
C ILE A 219 22.10 -25.89 -1.02
N SER A 220 22.94 -26.19 -0.02
CA SER A 220 24.28 -26.76 -0.27
C SER A 220 24.26 -28.11 -0.98
N ASP A 221 23.19 -28.89 -0.82
CA ASP A 221 22.97 -30.16 -1.52
C ASP A 221 22.49 -29.98 -2.97
N MET A 222 21.93 -28.80 -3.29
CA MET A 222 21.28 -28.55 -4.57
C MET A 222 22.25 -27.92 -5.57
N LYS A 223 22.31 -28.50 -6.77
CA LYS A 223 22.80 -27.75 -7.93
C LYS A 223 21.90 -26.52 -8.08
N ALA A 224 22.51 -25.35 -8.31
CA ALA A 224 21.78 -24.09 -8.42
C ALA A 224 20.94 -24.02 -9.70
N ASP A 225 19.75 -24.62 -9.64
CA ASP A 225 18.64 -24.35 -10.55
C ASP A 225 18.21 -22.89 -10.36
N ASP A 226 18.29 -22.09 -11.41
CA ASP A 226 17.98 -20.67 -11.33
C ASP A 226 16.49 -20.38 -11.51
N GLU A 227 15.64 -21.37 -11.79
CA GLU A 227 14.19 -21.27 -11.90
C GLU A 227 13.43 -21.70 -10.63
N SER A 228 14.06 -22.35 -9.63
CA SER A 228 13.38 -22.78 -8.40
C SER A 228 13.69 -21.93 -7.15
N VAL A 229 12.63 -21.64 -6.38
CA VAL A 229 12.64 -20.95 -5.08
C VAL A 229 12.24 -21.97 -4.01
N LEU A 230 13.01 -22.06 -2.93
CA LEU A 230 12.65 -22.92 -1.79
C LEU A 230 11.94 -22.07 -0.73
N ILE A 231 10.82 -22.54 -0.22
CA ILE A 231 10.10 -21.93 0.90
C ILE A 231 10.11 -22.92 2.06
N ALA A 232 10.72 -22.56 3.18
CA ALA A 232 10.48 -23.27 4.43
C ALA A 232 9.17 -22.74 5.02
N THR A 233 8.21 -23.63 5.19
CA THR A 233 6.98 -23.34 5.94
C THR A 233 7.04 -24.06 7.28
N TYR A 234 6.65 -23.38 8.35
CA TYR A 234 6.50 -23.96 9.68
C TYR A 234 5.07 -24.48 9.90
N ASP A 235 4.95 -25.76 10.23
CA ASP A 235 3.73 -26.51 10.53
C ASP A 235 3.50 -26.49 12.05
N ARG A 236 2.65 -25.55 12.51
CA ARG A 236 2.50 -25.20 13.94
C ARG A 236 1.96 -26.34 14.83
N GLU A 237 1.25 -27.30 14.25
CA GLU A 237 0.66 -28.42 15.01
C GLU A 237 1.66 -29.56 15.21
N ASN A 238 2.65 -29.69 14.32
CA ASN A 238 3.62 -30.79 14.33
C ASN A 238 5.06 -30.30 14.65
N ASP A 239 5.20 -29.06 15.12
CA ASP A 239 6.45 -28.33 15.45
C ASP A 239 7.62 -28.63 14.50
N ARG A 240 7.39 -28.45 13.19
CA ARG A 240 8.36 -28.86 12.15
C ARG A 240 8.38 -27.95 10.95
N LEU A 241 9.51 -27.97 10.24
CA LEU A 241 9.70 -27.29 8.96
C LEU A 241 9.37 -28.21 7.79
N ILE A 242 8.68 -27.65 6.80
CA ILE A 242 8.31 -28.30 5.54
C ILE A 242 8.95 -27.50 4.40
N PRO A 243 9.92 -28.06 3.65
CA PRO A 243 10.47 -27.43 2.46
C PRO A 243 9.49 -27.59 1.29
N ILE A 244 9.20 -26.51 0.58
CA ILE A 244 8.38 -26.52 -0.63
C ILE A 244 9.17 -25.83 -1.74
N GLU A 245 9.31 -26.52 -2.87
CA GLU A 245 9.94 -25.97 -4.07
C GLU A 245 8.87 -25.31 -4.96
N PHE A 246 9.18 -24.09 -5.41
CA PHE A 246 8.25 -23.19 -6.08
C PHE A 246 8.90 -22.61 -7.34
N PRO A 247 8.29 -22.72 -8.55
CA PRO A 247 8.82 -22.08 -9.75
C PRO A 247 8.82 -20.56 -9.60
N LYS A 248 10.00 -19.94 -9.69
CA LYS A 248 10.32 -18.52 -9.41
C LYS A 248 9.33 -17.50 -9.98
N ASP A 249 8.86 -17.75 -11.20
CA ASP A 249 7.94 -16.87 -11.94
C ASP A 249 6.45 -17.29 -11.88
N ALA A 250 6.13 -18.36 -11.16
CA ALA A 250 4.74 -18.66 -10.83
C ALA A 250 4.12 -17.52 -9.99
N LYS A 251 2.85 -17.20 -10.28
CA LYS A 251 2.03 -16.28 -9.46
C LYS A 251 1.34 -17.01 -8.32
N ALA A 252 1.00 -18.28 -8.54
CA ALA A 252 0.51 -19.20 -7.52
C ALA A 252 0.93 -20.63 -7.89
N PHE A 253 1.07 -21.49 -6.89
CA PHE A 253 1.46 -22.88 -7.01
C PHE A 253 0.72 -23.70 -5.95
N LYS A 254 0.23 -24.88 -6.29
CA LYS A 254 -0.24 -25.87 -5.30
C LYS A 254 0.72 -27.05 -5.32
N ASP A 255 1.40 -27.29 -4.20
CA ASP A 255 2.13 -28.54 -4.04
C ASP A 255 1.14 -29.70 -3.88
N LYS A 256 1.38 -30.77 -4.63
CA LYS A 256 0.58 -31.99 -4.62
C LYS A 256 0.88 -32.89 -3.42
N LYS A 257 2.07 -32.80 -2.82
CA LYS A 257 2.46 -33.64 -1.67
C LYS A 257 1.86 -33.13 -0.36
N THR A 258 1.89 -31.82 -0.13
CA THR A 258 1.42 -31.17 1.09
C THR A 258 0.02 -30.54 0.97
N ASN A 259 -0.56 -30.48 -0.23
CA ASN A 259 -1.78 -29.71 -0.54
C ASN A 259 -1.71 -28.20 -0.21
N MET A 260 -0.51 -27.66 -0.01
CA MET A 260 -0.31 -26.25 0.31
C MET A 260 -0.30 -25.39 -0.94
N VAL A 261 -0.89 -24.20 -0.84
CA VAL A 261 -1.00 -23.20 -1.90
C VAL A 261 -0.12 -22.01 -1.54
N ILE A 262 0.90 -21.77 -2.37
CA ILE A 262 1.75 -20.58 -2.33
C ILE A 262 1.18 -19.56 -3.31
N VAL A 263 1.07 -18.30 -2.91
CA VAL A 263 0.67 -17.17 -3.77
C VAL A 263 1.67 -16.02 -3.62
N LYS A 264 2.19 -15.53 -4.75
CA LYS A 264 3.11 -14.39 -4.85
C LYS A 264 2.29 -13.09 -4.84
N GLU A 265 2.35 -12.31 -3.76
CA GLU A 265 1.56 -11.06 -3.64
C GLU A 265 2.15 -9.95 -4.51
N SER A 266 3.43 -9.62 -4.29
CA SER A 266 4.13 -8.55 -4.98
C SER A 266 5.64 -8.62 -4.74
N GLY A 267 6.40 -7.84 -5.52
CA GLY A 267 7.86 -7.78 -5.45
C GLY A 267 8.58 -8.66 -6.48
N SER A 268 9.91 -8.57 -6.47
CA SER A 268 10.84 -9.34 -7.29
C SER A 268 12.14 -9.59 -6.52
N GLY A 269 12.79 -10.73 -6.78
CA GLY A 269 13.96 -11.15 -6.02
C GLY A 269 13.63 -11.58 -4.58
N ALA A 270 14.64 -11.59 -3.70
CA ALA A 270 14.51 -12.03 -2.31
C ALA A 270 13.55 -11.19 -1.43
N GLY A 271 13.15 -9.99 -1.89
CA GLY A 271 12.15 -9.14 -1.26
C GLY A 271 10.70 -9.42 -1.69
N THR A 272 10.46 -10.50 -2.44
CA THR A 272 9.11 -10.89 -2.87
C THR A 272 8.27 -11.35 -1.67
N MET A 273 7.06 -10.81 -1.52
CA MET A 273 6.11 -11.27 -0.50
C MET A 273 5.29 -12.45 -1.02
N TYR A 274 5.21 -13.50 -0.20
CA TYR A 274 4.45 -14.72 -0.48
C TYR A 274 3.44 -14.97 0.65
N TYR A 275 2.28 -15.50 0.29
CA TYR A 275 1.36 -16.13 1.22
C TYR A 275 1.40 -17.64 1.03
N VAL A 276 1.45 -18.38 2.14
CA VAL A 276 1.15 -19.82 2.16
C VAL A 276 -0.18 -20.03 2.86
N GLY A 277 -0.98 -20.94 2.34
CA GLY A 277 -2.14 -21.50 3.03
C GLY A 277 -2.29 -22.98 2.71
N TYR A 278 -3.03 -23.68 3.55
CA TYR A 278 -3.44 -25.06 3.27
C TYR A 278 -4.79 -25.06 2.54
N SER A 279 -4.88 -25.79 1.43
CA SER A 279 -6.11 -25.88 0.64
C SER A 279 -6.27 -27.33 0.15
N PRO A 280 -6.73 -28.26 1.02
CA PRO A 280 -6.86 -29.67 0.69
C PRO A 280 -7.68 -29.83 -0.59
N ASP A 281 -8.85 -29.18 -0.59
CA ASP A 281 -9.61 -28.80 -1.76
C ASP A 281 -9.45 -27.29 -2.03
N ALA A 282 -9.60 -26.87 -3.29
CA ALA A 282 -9.58 -25.45 -3.68
C ALA A 282 -10.81 -24.64 -3.19
N SER A 283 -11.73 -25.29 -2.48
CA SER A 283 -12.97 -24.74 -1.91
C SER A 283 -12.80 -24.00 -0.59
N ASN A 284 -11.72 -24.24 0.16
CA ASN A 284 -11.67 -23.88 1.59
C ASN A 284 -10.90 -22.56 1.85
N ALA A 285 -10.87 -22.10 3.10
CA ALA A 285 -10.19 -20.86 3.50
C ALA A 285 -8.67 -21.05 3.66
N PHE A 286 -7.90 -19.96 3.56
CA PHE A 286 -6.48 -19.96 3.95
C PHE A 286 -6.37 -20.22 5.46
N ASP A 287 -5.92 -21.41 5.83
CA ASP A 287 -5.70 -21.82 7.21
C ASP A 287 -4.43 -21.16 7.81
N SER A 288 -4.56 -20.60 9.01
CA SER A 288 -3.47 -20.01 9.79
C SER A 288 -2.57 -21.04 10.52
N LYS A 289 -2.82 -22.35 10.36
CA LYS A 289 -1.91 -23.42 10.81
C LYS A 289 -0.47 -23.26 10.31
N TYR A 290 -0.28 -22.69 9.13
CA TYR A 290 1.01 -22.58 8.46
C TYR A 290 1.51 -21.14 8.41
N SER A 291 2.81 -20.96 8.58
CA SER A 291 3.48 -19.66 8.45
C SER A 291 4.78 -19.82 7.67
N ILE A 292 5.16 -18.80 6.88
CA ILE A 292 6.47 -18.77 6.20
C ILE A 292 7.49 -18.11 7.15
N PRO A 293 8.42 -18.86 7.76
CA PRO A 293 9.59 -18.29 8.42
C PRO A 293 10.72 -17.94 7.45
N ALA A 294 10.95 -18.65 6.34
CA ALA A 294 12.11 -18.37 5.47
C ALA A 294 11.91 -18.77 4.00
N ILE A 295 12.62 -18.07 3.11
CA ILE A 295 12.65 -18.33 1.66
C ILE A 295 14.09 -18.28 1.15
N ALA A 296 14.47 -19.22 0.29
CA ALA A 296 15.70 -19.21 -0.49
C ALA A 296 15.41 -18.83 -1.94
N PHE A 297 15.97 -17.71 -2.41
CA PHE A 297 15.70 -17.18 -3.75
C PHE A 297 16.97 -17.13 -4.61
N PRO A 298 17.00 -17.73 -5.82
CA PRO A 298 18.16 -17.68 -6.72
C PRO A 298 18.33 -16.28 -7.32
N ILE A 299 19.43 -15.61 -6.97
CA ILE A 299 19.80 -14.30 -7.51
C ILE A 299 21.12 -14.35 -8.27
N ASN A 300 21.21 -13.50 -9.30
CA ASN A 300 22.49 -13.10 -9.89
C ASN A 300 23.08 -11.99 -9.02
N ILE A 301 24.16 -12.27 -8.28
CA ILE A 301 24.79 -11.25 -7.42
C ILE A 301 25.51 -10.21 -8.29
N PRO A 302 25.17 -8.92 -8.21
CA PRO A 302 25.87 -7.87 -8.95
C PRO A 302 27.37 -7.85 -8.58
N GLY A 303 28.23 -7.83 -9.61
CA GLY A 303 29.69 -7.89 -9.45
C GLY A 303 30.31 -9.29 -9.62
N TYR A 304 29.51 -10.35 -9.67
CA TYR A 304 29.95 -11.72 -10.00
C TYR A 304 29.69 -12.07 -11.48
N ASN A 305 30.19 -13.23 -11.95
CA ASN A 305 30.07 -13.62 -13.36
C ASN A 305 28.64 -14.06 -13.68
N GLN A 306 27.95 -13.25 -14.50
CA GLN A 306 26.49 -13.32 -14.76
C GLN A 306 25.95 -14.62 -15.37
N LYS A 307 26.82 -15.61 -15.70
CA LYS A 307 26.45 -16.93 -16.23
C LYS A 307 26.98 -18.12 -15.41
N ALA A 308 27.63 -17.86 -14.27
CA ALA A 308 28.25 -18.89 -13.43
C ALA A 308 27.86 -18.79 -11.95
N ASP A 309 27.57 -17.57 -11.46
CA ASP A 309 27.41 -17.28 -10.04
C ASP A 309 25.95 -17.00 -9.62
N VAL A 310 25.00 -17.85 -10.07
CA VAL A 310 23.66 -17.87 -9.44
C VAL A 310 23.82 -18.39 -8.02
N LYS A 311 23.38 -17.62 -7.03
CA LYS A 311 23.39 -18.04 -5.62
C LYS A 311 21.99 -17.89 -5.03
N HIS A 312 21.48 -18.94 -4.40
CA HIS A 312 20.31 -18.84 -3.55
C HIS A 312 20.67 -18.06 -2.29
N VAL A 313 19.86 -17.06 -1.97
CA VAL A 313 19.99 -16.27 -0.73
C VAL A 313 18.78 -16.51 0.15
N VAL A 314 19.04 -16.78 1.44
CA VAL A 314 18.01 -17.08 2.43
C VAL A 314 17.59 -15.81 3.15
N ASN A 315 16.28 -15.55 3.19
CA ASN A 315 15.68 -14.35 3.75
C ASN A 315 14.29 -14.67 4.32
N THR A 316 13.96 -14.13 5.49
CA THR A 316 12.62 -14.11 6.07
C THR A 316 11.80 -13.01 5.38
N PRO A 317 10.76 -13.33 4.59
CA PRO A 317 9.89 -12.31 4.02
C PRO A 317 8.98 -11.69 5.09
N PHE A 318 8.46 -10.48 4.85
CA PHE A 318 7.39 -9.95 5.69
C PHE A 318 6.18 -10.89 5.70
N ASN A 319 5.75 -11.28 6.90
CA ASN A 319 4.55 -12.05 7.15
C ASN A 319 3.73 -11.30 8.23
N ARG A 320 2.39 -11.30 8.13
CA ARG A 320 1.51 -10.63 9.10
C ARG A 320 1.61 -11.25 10.49
N ASP A 321 1.96 -12.53 10.58
CA ASP A 321 2.21 -13.21 11.85
C ASP A 321 3.50 -12.73 12.55
N LEU A 322 4.39 -12.03 11.83
CA LEU A 322 5.56 -11.35 12.37
C LEU A 322 5.31 -9.86 12.65
N ASP A 323 4.11 -9.32 12.37
CA ASP A 323 3.76 -7.91 12.54
C ASP A 323 3.37 -7.58 13.99
N THR A 324 4.16 -8.06 14.96
CA THR A 324 3.97 -7.84 16.40
C THR A 324 4.65 -6.56 16.86
N ASP A 325 4.22 -6.00 18.00
CA ASP A 325 4.85 -4.82 18.58
C ASP A 325 6.24 -5.13 19.16
N GLU A 326 6.51 -6.40 19.46
CA GLU A 326 7.81 -6.95 19.85
C GLU A 326 8.78 -6.89 18.67
N MET A 327 8.41 -7.45 17.51
CA MET A 327 9.25 -7.42 16.30
C MET A 327 9.46 -5.99 15.79
N VAL A 328 8.41 -5.15 15.80
CA VAL A 328 8.53 -3.73 15.40
C VAL A 328 9.43 -2.92 16.35
N ARG A 329 9.47 -3.26 17.65
CA ARG A 329 10.45 -2.70 18.60
C ARG A 329 11.86 -3.23 18.32
N TYR A 330 12.03 -4.54 18.14
CA TYR A 330 13.32 -5.17 17.92
C TYR A 330 14.01 -4.62 16.66
N GLY A 331 13.32 -4.58 15.52
CA GLY A 331 13.85 -4.01 14.28
C GLY A 331 14.10 -2.50 14.33
N PHE A 332 13.43 -1.76 15.22
CA PHE A 332 13.73 -0.36 15.48
C PHE A 332 14.97 -0.19 16.36
N SER A 333 15.17 -1.06 17.36
CA SER A 333 16.40 -1.12 18.15
C SER A 333 17.60 -1.44 17.27
N TYR A 334 17.50 -2.47 16.43
CA TYR A 334 18.53 -2.84 15.44
C TYR A 334 18.85 -1.68 14.47
N LEU A 335 17.82 -1.01 13.93
CA LEU A 335 18.03 0.15 13.05
C LEU A 335 18.72 1.31 13.77
N LYS A 336 18.35 1.57 15.03
CA LYS A 336 18.98 2.59 15.86
C LYS A 336 20.44 2.23 16.16
N GLU A 337 20.71 0.97 16.47
CA GLU A 337 22.05 0.42 16.73
C GLU A 337 22.98 0.65 15.54
N LYS A 338 22.60 0.25 14.32
CA LYS A 338 23.42 0.49 13.11
C LYS A 338 23.59 1.98 12.76
N VAL A 339 22.66 2.84 13.17
CA VAL A 339 22.80 4.31 13.06
C VAL A 339 23.70 4.90 14.16
N ASP A 340 23.72 4.32 15.35
CA ASP A 340 24.62 4.71 16.44
C ASP A 340 26.06 4.23 16.20
N GLU A 341 26.26 2.97 15.79
CA GLU A 341 27.55 2.41 15.34
C GLU A 341 28.21 3.31 14.29
N ALA A 342 27.53 3.52 13.16
CA ALA A 342 28.05 4.29 12.03
C ALA A 342 28.40 5.74 12.41
N TYR A 343 27.65 6.34 13.35
CA TYR A 343 27.91 7.67 13.85
C TYR A 343 29.09 7.69 14.84
N LEU A 344 29.20 6.68 15.71
CA LEU A 344 30.34 6.51 16.62
C LEU A 344 31.64 6.27 15.86
N GLU A 345 31.62 5.50 14.77
CA GLU A 345 32.79 5.26 13.93
C GLU A 345 33.21 6.54 13.17
N ILE A 346 32.26 7.27 12.56
CA ILE A 346 32.55 8.60 11.97
C ILE A 346 33.08 9.60 13.03
N THR A 347 32.69 9.42 14.28
CA THR A 347 33.13 10.24 15.43
C THR A 347 34.54 9.89 15.87
N SER A 348 34.85 8.62 16.10
CA SER A 348 36.19 8.15 16.51
C SER A 348 37.24 8.33 15.42
N LEU A 349 36.83 8.25 14.15
CA LEU A 349 37.67 8.60 12.99
C LEU A 349 37.79 10.12 12.78
N GLU A 350 37.11 10.97 13.55
CA GLU A 350 36.98 12.43 13.39
C GLU A 350 36.92 12.87 11.91
N VAL A 351 35.97 12.30 11.15
CA VAL A 351 35.91 12.54 9.71
C VAL A 351 35.60 14.02 9.45
N PRO A 352 36.41 14.75 8.65
CA PRO A 352 36.24 16.19 8.46
C PRO A 352 35.05 16.50 7.55
N SER A 353 34.18 17.40 7.99
CA SER A 353 32.97 17.82 7.28
C SER A 353 33.30 18.69 6.06
N LEU A 354 32.71 18.38 4.90
CA LEU A 354 32.70 19.28 3.74
C LEU A 354 31.70 20.42 3.92
N PHE A 355 30.64 20.26 4.71
CA PHE A 355 29.71 21.34 5.03
C PHE A 355 30.39 22.45 5.83
N ALA A 356 31.23 22.08 6.81
CA ALA A 356 32.07 22.99 7.58
C ALA A 356 33.44 23.30 6.97
N ASN A 357 33.63 23.08 5.66
CA ASN A 357 34.87 23.37 4.94
C ASN A 357 36.13 22.79 5.61
N LYS A 358 35.99 21.58 6.18
CA LYS A 358 36.99 20.81 6.94
C LYS A 358 37.48 21.44 8.25
N LYS A 359 36.78 22.46 8.77
CA LYS A 359 37.08 23.08 10.08
C LYS A 359 36.48 22.36 11.29
N LYS A 360 35.52 21.47 11.06
CA LYS A 360 34.82 20.66 12.06
C LYS A 360 34.77 19.21 11.61
N SER A 361 34.56 18.29 12.54
CA SER A 361 34.15 16.92 12.23
C SER A 361 32.76 16.90 11.57
N ILE A 362 32.32 15.75 11.08
CA ILE A 362 30.94 15.54 10.63
C ILE A 362 29.94 15.53 11.81
N HIS A 363 30.34 15.08 13.00
CA HIS A 363 29.44 15.09 14.17
C HIS A 363 29.19 16.50 14.73
N ASP A 364 30.17 17.41 14.64
CA ASP A 364 30.03 18.82 15.08
C ASP A 364 29.39 19.74 14.03
N ALA A 365 29.28 19.28 12.78
CA ALA A 365 28.83 20.10 11.64
C ALA A 365 27.40 19.80 11.19
N LEU A 366 26.90 18.58 11.42
CA LEU A 366 25.54 18.20 11.06
C LEU A 366 24.55 18.48 12.21
N PRO A 367 23.25 18.67 11.92
CA PRO A 367 22.24 18.88 12.95
C PRO A 367 22.21 17.79 14.02
N GLU A 368 21.85 18.14 15.25
CA GLU A 368 21.66 17.18 16.37
C GLU A 368 20.68 16.05 15.99
N ASN A 369 19.66 16.38 15.21
CA ASN A 369 18.62 15.43 14.78
C ASN A 369 19.05 14.52 13.60
N THR A 370 20.32 14.57 13.15
CA THR A 370 20.76 13.83 11.95
C THR A 370 20.62 12.31 12.11
N LYS A 371 20.76 11.74 13.32
CA LYS A 371 20.46 10.32 13.57
C LYS A 371 18.99 9.97 13.28
N ILE A 372 18.05 10.87 13.63
CA ILE A 372 16.63 10.71 13.30
C ILE A 372 16.39 10.86 11.80
N LEU A 373 17.08 11.77 11.13
CA LEU A 373 17.06 11.93 9.67
C LEU A 373 17.58 10.67 8.95
N ALA A 374 18.70 10.10 9.40
CA ALA A 374 19.27 8.85 8.89
C ALA A 374 18.24 7.71 8.98
N MET A 375 17.76 7.39 10.19
CA MET A 375 16.68 6.41 10.40
C MET A 375 15.43 6.69 9.54
N THR A 376 15.05 7.96 9.39
CA THR A 376 13.91 8.36 8.55
C THR A 376 14.14 7.99 7.09
N ILE A 377 15.32 8.29 6.54
CA ILE A 377 15.68 7.97 5.16
C ILE A 377 15.72 6.44 4.95
N LEU A 378 16.41 5.71 5.83
CA LEU A 378 16.53 4.25 5.74
C LEU A 378 15.16 3.55 5.70
N LEU A 379 14.20 4.02 6.51
CA LEU A 379 12.84 3.47 6.48
C LEU A 379 12.07 3.86 5.22
N ILE A 380 12.12 5.13 4.78
CA ILE A 380 11.32 5.55 3.62
C ILE A 380 11.83 4.99 2.29
N GLU A 381 13.10 4.60 2.15
CA GLU A 381 13.58 3.93 0.93
C GLU A 381 12.82 2.62 0.66
N HIS A 382 12.58 1.81 1.71
CA HIS A 382 11.93 0.49 1.58
C HIS A 382 10.40 0.52 1.71
N MET A 383 9.79 1.69 1.86
CA MET A 383 8.33 1.89 1.90
C MET A 383 7.73 2.09 0.49
N ASP A 384 7.02 1.08 -0.02
CA ASP A 384 6.43 1.07 -1.37
C ASP A 384 5.42 2.22 -1.58
N TYR A 385 5.68 3.03 -2.61
CA TYR A 385 4.89 4.21 -2.95
C TYR A 385 3.59 3.91 -3.71
N ALA A 386 3.42 2.72 -4.29
CA ALA A 386 2.24 2.39 -5.08
C ALA A 386 0.95 2.50 -4.24
N ASN A 387 1.05 2.07 -2.97
CA ASN A 387 -0.05 2.02 -2.00
C ASN A 387 -0.63 3.40 -1.65
N TYR A 388 0.15 4.48 -1.75
CA TYR A 388 -0.33 5.83 -1.39
C TYR A 388 -1.14 6.50 -2.51
N LEU A 389 -0.93 6.10 -3.77
CA LEU A 389 -1.49 6.78 -4.95
C LEU A 389 -3.03 6.97 -4.96
N PRO A 390 -3.87 6.09 -4.38
CA PRO A 390 -5.31 6.33 -4.31
C PRO A 390 -5.71 7.51 -3.40
N TYR A 391 -4.91 7.82 -2.38
CA TYR A 391 -5.26 8.74 -1.27
C TYR A 391 -4.72 10.16 -1.48
N LEU A 392 -3.69 10.30 -2.30
CA LEU A 392 -3.07 11.59 -2.65
C LEU A 392 -3.93 12.38 -3.65
N ALA A 393 -3.99 13.70 -3.47
CA ALA A 393 -4.52 14.63 -4.45
C ALA A 393 -3.37 15.10 -5.36
N TYR A 394 -3.44 14.83 -6.67
CA TYR A 394 -2.37 15.21 -7.59
C TYR A 394 -2.91 15.72 -8.93
N GLN A 395 -2.25 16.73 -9.51
CA GLN A 395 -2.52 17.21 -10.86
C GLN A 395 -1.63 16.47 -11.87
N LYS A 396 -2.23 15.85 -12.89
CA LYS A 396 -1.48 15.39 -14.08
C LYS A 396 -1.20 16.59 -14.99
N LYS A 397 0.06 16.85 -15.32
CA LYS A 397 0.51 17.70 -16.44
C LYS A 397 1.25 16.83 -17.47
N LYS A 398 1.39 17.31 -18.72
CA LYS A 398 1.81 16.48 -19.89
C LYS A 398 3.00 15.52 -19.70
N ARG A 399 3.93 15.79 -18.77
CA ARG A 399 5.07 14.89 -18.44
C ARG A 399 5.26 14.58 -16.95
N HIS A 400 4.51 15.21 -16.04
CA HIS A 400 4.75 15.13 -14.59
C HIS A 400 3.45 15.18 -13.79
N ARG A 401 3.45 14.56 -12.59
CA ARG A 401 2.44 14.81 -11.56
C ARG A 401 2.92 15.98 -10.67
N ILE A 402 1.99 16.70 -10.05
CA ILE A 402 2.27 17.65 -8.95
C ILE A 402 1.42 17.22 -7.77
N LEU A 403 2.01 17.04 -6.59
CA LEU A 403 1.28 16.75 -5.36
C LEU A 403 0.58 18.02 -4.90
N LEU A 404 -0.75 17.98 -4.82
CA LEU A 404 -1.58 19.07 -4.31
C LEU A 404 -1.81 18.94 -2.80
N GLY A 405 -1.67 17.73 -2.26
CA GLY A 405 -1.83 17.38 -0.85
C GLY A 405 -2.44 15.99 -0.69
N VAL A 406 -3.04 15.73 0.47
CA VAL A 406 -3.85 14.53 0.73
C VAL A 406 -5.32 14.88 0.54
N LYS A 407 -6.15 13.94 0.07
CA LYS A 407 -7.61 14.13 0.07
C LYS A 407 -8.10 14.13 1.51
N LYS A 408 -8.87 15.14 1.94
CA LYS A 408 -9.29 15.28 3.36
C LYS A 408 -9.94 14.01 3.95
N SER A 409 -10.82 13.35 3.20
CA SER A 409 -11.47 12.08 3.59
C SER A 409 -10.56 10.85 3.56
N SER A 410 -9.29 11.01 3.19
CA SER A 410 -8.31 9.93 3.05
C SER A 410 -7.13 10.04 3.99
N GLN A 411 -7.03 11.09 4.82
CA GLN A 411 -5.87 11.32 5.69
C GLN A 411 -5.62 10.13 6.63
N LYS A 412 -6.60 9.73 7.44
CA LYS A 412 -6.51 8.55 8.32
C LYS A 412 -6.09 7.29 7.55
N LYS A 413 -6.76 6.96 6.44
CA LYS A 413 -6.44 5.76 5.63
C LYS A 413 -5.02 5.82 5.05
N LEU A 414 -4.50 7.00 4.74
CA LEU A 414 -3.12 7.18 4.29
C LEU A 414 -2.13 6.99 5.45
N ASP A 415 -2.43 7.56 6.62
CA ASP A 415 -1.62 7.41 7.84
C ASP A 415 -1.58 5.93 8.30
N ASP A 416 -2.71 5.23 8.26
CA ASP A 416 -2.82 3.79 8.55
C ASP A 416 -1.93 2.96 7.61
N ILE A 417 -1.93 3.27 6.31
CA ILE A 417 -1.13 2.56 5.30
C ILE A 417 0.36 2.92 5.41
N MET A 418 0.70 4.18 5.71
CA MET A 418 2.09 4.59 5.98
C MET A 418 2.61 3.94 7.27
N GLN A 419 1.78 3.78 8.30
CA GLN A 419 2.14 3.03 9.51
C GLN A 419 2.39 1.56 9.19
N SER A 420 1.49 0.90 8.44
CA SER A 420 1.67 -0.49 8.02
C SER A 420 2.96 -0.68 7.19
N GLN A 421 3.24 0.21 6.24
CA GLN A 421 4.45 0.15 5.42
C GLN A 421 5.72 0.38 6.26
N MET A 422 5.70 1.29 7.24
CA MET A 422 6.81 1.46 8.19
C MET A 422 7.01 0.21 9.06
N ARG A 423 5.93 -0.41 9.55
CA ARG A 423 5.99 -1.69 10.28
C ARG A 423 6.57 -2.81 9.43
N LYS A 424 6.17 -2.94 8.16
CA LYS A 424 6.76 -3.94 7.22
C LYS A 424 8.28 -3.83 7.13
N VAL A 425 8.82 -2.61 7.03
CA VAL A 425 10.29 -2.40 6.98
C VAL A 425 10.95 -2.78 8.31
N LEU A 426 10.36 -2.37 9.45
CA LEU A 426 10.88 -2.71 10.77
C LEU A 426 10.82 -4.22 11.08
N VAL A 427 9.78 -4.92 10.64
CA VAL A 427 9.67 -6.39 10.78
C VAL A 427 10.67 -7.11 9.87
N ASN A 428 10.91 -6.61 8.65
CA ASN A 428 11.97 -7.16 7.79
C ASN A 428 13.36 -6.97 8.40
N LEU A 429 13.60 -5.83 9.07
CA LEU A 429 14.83 -5.57 9.84
C LEU A 429 14.96 -6.50 11.03
N ALA A 430 13.90 -6.67 11.83
CA ALA A 430 13.87 -7.56 12.97
C ALA A 430 14.10 -9.04 12.61
N ALA A 431 13.56 -9.48 11.47
CA ALA A 431 13.57 -10.88 11.06
C ALA A 431 14.81 -11.31 10.25
N ASN A 432 15.69 -10.35 9.89
CA ASN A 432 16.86 -10.62 9.05
C ASN A 432 18.15 -9.89 9.46
N GLU A 433 18.06 -8.81 10.25
CA GLU A 433 19.18 -8.03 10.79
C GLU A 433 20.11 -7.56 9.66
N GLU A 434 21.41 -7.85 9.74
CA GLU A 434 22.41 -7.50 8.72
C GLU A 434 22.02 -8.02 7.33
N ASN A 435 21.32 -9.16 7.24
CA ASN A 435 20.88 -9.71 5.95
C ASN A 435 19.71 -8.95 5.31
N SER A 436 19.02 -8.07 6.06
CA SER A 436 17.92 -7.26 5.55
C SER A 436 18.40 -6.39 4.40
N TYR A 437 17.70 -6.42 3.27
CA TYR A 437 17.96 -5.56 2.12
C TYR A 437 19.36 -5.70 1.47
N HIS A 438 20.16 -6.71 1.86
CA HIS A 438 21.47 -7.03 1.27
C HIS A 438 21.47 -7.03 -0.27
N TYR A 439 20.36 -7.48 -0.87
CA TYR A 439 20.21 -7.63 -2.33
C TYR A 439 19.15 -6.71 -2.92
N ALA A 440 18.67 -5.72 -2.16
CA ALA A 440 17.71 -4.73 -2.64
C ALA A 440 18.39 -3.78 -3.64
N MET A 441 18.00 -3.88 -4.92
CA MET A 441 18.50 -3.00 -5.98
C MET A 441 17.35 -2.25 -6.66
N SER A 442 17.41 -0.93 -6.70
CA SER A 442 16.49 -0.12 -7.50
C SER A 442 16.84 -0.17 -8.99
N ARG A 443 15.89 0.17 -9.86
CA ARG A 443 16.10 0.28 -11.32
C ARG A 443 17.24 1.24 -11.71
N SER A 444 17.63 2.16 -10.83
CA SER A 444 18.73 3.11 -11.03
C SER A 444 20.09 2.60 -10.53
N GLY A 445 20.19 1.34 -10.08
CA GLY A 445 21.41 0.79 -9.49
C GLY A 445 21.71 1.31 -8.08
N ALA A 446 20.69 1.78 -7.36
CA ALA A 446 20.78 2.06 -5.92
C ALA A 446 20.75 0.73 -5.17
N TYR A 447 21.57 0.57 -4.13
CA TYR A 447 21.80 -0.75 -3.52
C TYR A 447 21.86 -0.73 -1.99
N GLY A 448 21.52 -1.86 -1.38
CA GLY A 448 21.66 -2.08 0.06
C GLY A 448 20.62 -1.35 0.93
N LEU A 449 20.84 -1.34 2.25
CA LEU A 449 19.92 -0.69 3.19
C LEU A 449 19.71 0.80 2.89
N ALA A 450 20.77 1.55 2.59
CA ALA A 450 20.67 2.99 2.36
C ALA A 450 20.36 3.39 0.91
N GLN A 451 20.21 2.46 -0.03
CA GLN A 451 19.92 2.74 -1.45
C GLN A 451 20.83 3.83 -2.07
N ILE A 452 22.15 3.70 -1.88
CA ILE A 452 23.14 4.58 -2.53
C ILE A 452 23.52 3.99 -3.89
N ILE A 453 23.73 4.84 -4.90
CA ILE A 453 24.20 4.43 -6.24
C ILE A 453 25.74 4.39 -6.31
N LYS A 454 26.30 3.45 -7.11
CA LYS A 454 27.76 3.27 -7.26
C LYS A 454 28.54 4.55 -7.59
N PRO A 455 28.08 5.46 -8.49
CA PRO A 455 28.79 6.71 -8.77
C PRO A 455 28.87 7.65 -7.56
N THR A 456 27.82 7.70 -6.72
CA THR A 456 27.83 8.50 -5.48
C THR A 456 28.80 7.90 -4.47
N TYR A 457 28.71 6.59 -4.22
CA TYR A 457 29.61 5.89 -3.29
C TYR A 457 31.10 6.04 -3.67
N ASN A 458 31.42 5.88 -4.96
CA ASN A 458 32.75 6.13 -5.51
C ASN A 458 33.20 7.60 -5.38
N GLY A 459 32.27 8.54 -5.23
CA GLY A 459 32.54 9.92 -4.87
C GLY A 459 32.87 10.07 -3.39
N LEU A 460 32.09 9.46 -2.50
CA LEU A 460 32.30 9.51 -1.04
C LEU A 460 33.67 8.96 -0.63
N LEU A 461 34.08 7.81 -1.20
CA LEU A 461 35.42 7.23 -1.03
C LEU A 461 36.56 8.24 -1.32
N LYS A 462 36.38 9.13 -2.29
CA LYS A 462 37.38 10.15 -2.67
C LYS A 462 37.27 11.44 -1.86
N LEU A 463 36.07 11.77 -1.40
CA LEU A 463 35.78 12.99 -0.63
C LEU A 463 36.15 12.85 0.85
N TYR A 464 36.00 11.64 1.40
CA TYR A 464 36.14 11.33 2.82
C TYR A 464 37.07 10.12 3.08
N PRO A 465 38.35 10.12 2.62
CA PRO A 465 39.24 8.97 2.78
C PRO A 465 39.48 8.57 4.26
N LYS A 466 39.43 9.54 5.21
CA LYS A 466 39.53 9.27 6.66
C LYS A 466 38.37 8.41 7.20
N ALA A 467 37.25 8.31 6.48
CA ALA A 467 36.09 7.51 6.87
C ALA A 467 36.20 6.01 6.51
N GLN A 468 37.28 5.58 5.84
CA GLN A 468 37.66 4.18 5.63
C GLN A 468 36.57 3.24 5.04
N LEU A 469 35.58 3.79 4.33
CA LEU A 469 34.51 3.00 3.69
C LEU A 469 35.07 1.83 2.88
N ILE A 470 34.40 0.67 2.97
CA ILE A 470 34.71 -0.56 2.24
C ILE A 470 34.80 -0.26 0.73
N PRO A 471 35.96 -0.47 0.05
CA PRO A 471 36.14 -0.02 -1.33
C PRO A 471 35.27 -0.74 -2.37
N ASP A 472 34.87 -2.00 -2.14
CA ASP A 472 33.85 -2.62 -2.99
C ASP A 472 32.46 -2.07 -2.63
N PHE A 473 31.85 -1.39 -3.60
CA PHE A 473 30.49 -0.89 -3.52
C PHE A 473 29.46 -1.95 -3.09
N PHE A 474 29.55 -3.19 -3.60
CA PHE A 474 28.52 -4.18 -3.30
C PHE A 474 28.68 -4.80 -1.90
N GLY A 475 29.91 -5.04 -1.43
CA GLY A 475 30.20 -5.42 -0.05
C GLY A 475 29.88 -4.29 0.94
N GLY A 476 30.35 -3.08 0.66
CA GLY A 476 30.14 -1.91 1.51
C GLY A 476 28.68 -1.47 1.65
N MET A 477 27.88 -1.58 0.58
CA MET A 477 26.44 -1.32 0.69
C MET A 477 25.63 -2.51 1.23
N ARG A 478 26.21 -3.71 1.29
CA ARG A 478 25.61 -4.84 2.03
C ARG A 478 25.79 -4.64 3.53
N HIS A 479 27.01 -4.37 4.00
CA HIS A 479 27.27 -4.12 5.42
C HIS A 479 26.54 -2.86 5.90
N HIS A 480 25.61 -3.00 6.85
CA HIS A 480 24.69 -1.96 7.30
C HIS A 480 25.41 -0.76 7.89
N SER A 481 26.35 -0.98 8.81
CA SER A 481 27.11 0.07 9.49
C SER A 481 27.85 0.95 8.46
N ASN A 482 28.61 0.33 7.54
CA ASN A 482 29.27 1.03 6.43
C ASN A 482 28.28 1.71 5.47
N ALA A 483 27.14 1.09 5.14
CA ALA A 483 26.09 1.69 4.30
C ALA A 483 25.49 2.95 4.94
N VAL A 484 25.35 2.97 6.28
CA VAL A 484 24.86 4.11 7.05
C VAL A 484 25.96 5.16 7.28
N MET A 485 27.22 4.78 7.41
CA MET A 485 28.34 5.73 7.33
C MET A 485 28.29 6.48 5.99
N ALA A 486 28.21 5.74 4.87
CA ALA A 486 28.08 6.33 3.55
C ALA A 486 26.83 7.23 3.42
N GLN A 487 25.73 6.93 4.13
CA GLN A 487 24.59 7.83 4.22
C GLN A 487 24.93 9.15 4.93
N PHE A 488 25.57 9.13 6.11
CA PHE A 488 26.01 10.35 6.81
C PHE A 488 26.98 11.19 5.98
N LEU A 489 27.97 10.56 5.33
CA LEU A 489 28.91 11.24 4.43
C LEU A 489 28.19 11.87 3.22
N HIS A 490 27.18 11.19 2.67
CA HIS A 490 26.38 11.76 1.59
C HIS A 490 25.58 12.98 2.05
N LEU A 491 24.94 12.90 3.23
CA LEU A 491 24.16 13.99 3.82
C LEU A 491 25.02 15.25 4.06
N ASP A 492 26.27 15.10 4.51
CA ASP A 492 27.24 16.21 4.61
C ASP A 492 27.62 16.81 3.24
N SER A 493 27.89 15.96 2.24
CA SER A 493 28.24 16.42 0.88
C SER A 493 27.08 17.18 0.19
N GLU A 494 25.85 16.76 0.45
CA GLU A 494 24.62 17.39 -0.04
C GLU A 494 24.40 18.74 0.65
N LEU A 495 24.53 18.79 1.98
CA LEU A 495 24.37 20.03 2.75
C LEU A 495 25.46 21.07 2.39
N SER A 496 26.71 20.62 2.22
CA SER A 496 27.82 21.42 1.66
C SER A 496 27.53 21.98 0.26
N THR A 497 26.71 21.30 -0.53
CA THR A 497 26.32 21.75 -1.86
C THR A 497 25.15 22.75 -1.80
N LEU A 498 24.20 22.55 -0.88
CA LEU A 498 22.99 23.36 -0.71
C LEU A 498 23.24 24.69 0.01
N SER A 499 24.12 24.73 1.02
CA SER A 499 24.54 25.98 1.68
C SER A 499 25.10 27.00 0.69
N LYS A 500 25.78 26.52 -0.35
CA LYS A 500 26.32 27.31 -1.47
C LYS A 500 25.24 27.83 -2.44
N ALA A 501 23.94 27.76 -2.11
CA ALA A 501 22.85 28.42 -2.84
C ALA A 501 22.65 29.85 -2.32
N LYS A 502 22.54 30.85 -3.21
CA LYS A 502 22.48 32.28 -2.80
C LYS A 502 21.35 32.58 -1.79
N PRO A 503 20.14 31.99 -1.89
CA PRO A 503 19.08 32.22 -0.90
C PRO A 503 19.26 31.54 0.46
N LEU A 504 20.26 30.66 0.62
CA LEU A 504 20.51 29.84 1.83
C LEU A 504 21.84 30.15 2.53
N TYR A 505 22.74 30.92 1.92
CA TYR A 505 24.12 31.11 2.38
C TYR A 505 24.25 31.55 3.85
N THR A 506 23.32 32.36 4.35
CA THR A 506 23.28 32.86 5.74
C THR A 506 22.28 32.11 6.63
N ILE A 507 21.63 31.06 6.12
CA ILE A 507 20.56 30.28 6.81
C ILE A 507 21.05 28.86 7.09
N VAL A 508 21.82 28.28 6.16
CA VAL A 508 22.33 26.91 6.23
C VAL A 508 23.85 27.00 6.39
N HIS A 509 24.28 27.33 7.60
CA HIS A 509 25.68 27.43 8.01
C HIS A 509 25.94 26.44 9.17
N PRO A 510 27.12 25.79 9.30
CA PRO A 510 27.38 24.79 10.35
C PRO A 510 27.14 25.29 11.78
N ASP A 511 27.33 26.59 12.02
CA ASP A 511 27.16 27.20 13.35
C ASP A 511 25.73 27.65 13.65
N HIS A 512 24.83 27.56 12.64
CA HIS A 512 23.43 27.97 12.68
C HIS A 512 22.49 26.86 12.18
N VAL A 513 23.00 25.63 12.03
CA VAL A 513 22.28 24.56 11.32
C VAL A 513 21.06 24.05 12.12
N ASN A 514 21.09 24.22 13.44
CA ASN A 514 19.99 23.90 14.35
C ASN A 514 18.93 25.03 14.44
N ASP A 515 19.19 26.23 13.91
CA ASP A 515 18.27 27.38 13.98
C ASP A 515 17.05 27.22 13.06
N THR A 516 17.17 26.41 11.99
CA THR A 516 16.09 26.15 11.03
C THR A 516 15.90 24.64 10.75
N PRO A 517 15.63 23.82 11.78
CA PRO A 517 15.83 22.37 11.72
C PRO A 517 14.85 21.67 10.77
N ASP A 518 13.63 22.19 10.60
CA ASP A 518 12.66 21.70 9.60
C ASP A 518 13.09 22.03 8.16
N LEU A 519 13.69 23.20 7.92
CA LEU A 519 14.20 23.58 6.60
C LEU A 519 15.42 22.74 6.24
N VAL A 520 16.34 22.52 7.17
CA VAL A 520 17.53 21.69 6.95
C VAL A 520 17.13 20.22 6.72
N PHE A 521 16.23 19.67 7.53
CA PHE A 521 15.66 18.34 7.30
C PHE A 521 15.01 18.22 5.91
N ASP A 522 14.17 19.21 5.53
CA ASP A 522 13.55 19.27 4.20
C ASP A 522 14.58 19.30 3.07
N LEU A 523 15.65 20.08 3.22
CA LEU A 523 16.72 20.24 2.23
C LEU A 523 17.55 18.97 2.08
N MET A 524 17.89 18.29 3.18
CA MET A 524 18.69 17.07 3.16
C MET A 524 17.90 15.89 2.58
N VAL A 525 16.62 15.73 2.98
CA VAL A 525 15.71 14.71 2.40
C VAL A 525 15.49 14.96 0.89
N ALA A 526 15.27 16.21 0.50
CA ALA A 526 15.09 16.55 -0.91
C ALA A 526 16.39 16.42 -1.71
N GLY A 527 17.54 16.68 -1.09
CA GLY A 527 18.87 16.46 -1.64
C GLY A 527 19.08 14.98 -1.95
N TYR A 528 19.00 14.12 -0.95
CA TYR A 528 19.22 12.68 -1.06
C TYR A 528 18.49 12.04 -2.27
N ASN A 529 17.21 12.33 -2.45
CA ASN A 529 16.41 11.78 -3.55
C ASN A 529 16.56 12.52 -4.91
N PHE A 530 16.88 13.82 -4.94
CA PHE A 530 16.91 14.62 -6.19
C PHE A 530 18.32 15.11 -6.61
N SER A 531 19.34 14.87 -5.80
CA SER A 531 20.69 15.46 -5.79
C SER A 531 20.72 16.98 -5.53
N ALA A 532 21.55 17.40 -4.59
CA ALA A 532 21.77 18.79 -4.21
C ALA A 532 22.14 19.71 -5.39
N PRO A 533 22.96 19.30 -6.39
CA PRO A 533 23.22 20.12 -7.57
C PRO A 533 21.97 20.46 -8.40
N ARG A 534 20.92 19.63 -8.37
CA ARG A 534 19.63 19.92 -9.02
C ARG A 534 18.74 20.74 -8.10
N LEU A 535 18.63 20.37 -6.82
CA LEU A 535 17.84 21.10 -5.83
C LEU A 535 18.31 22.56 -5.66
N LYS A 536 19.63 22.79 -5.59
CA LYS A 536 20.27 24.12 -5.64
C LYS A 536 19.83 24.97 -6.84
N LYS A 537 19.72 24.37 -8.03
CA LYS A 537 19.26 25.04 -9.26
C LYS A 537 17.76 25.40 -9.21
N VAL A 538 16.96 24.73 -8.38
CA VAL A 538 15.57 25.09 -8.09
C VAL A 538 15.51 26.23 -7.07
N ILE A 539 16.23 26.11 -5.96
CA ILE A 539 16.25 27.11 -4.86
C ILE A 539 16.76 28.47 -5.35
N ASN A 540 17.86 28.50 -6.10
CA ASN A 540 18.37 29.72 -6.74
C ASN A 540 17.35 30.41 -7.68
N LYS A 541 16.30 29.71 -8.13
CA LYS A 541 15.21 30.26 -8.97
C LYS A 541 13.91 30.57 -8.21
N THR A 542 13.82 30.23 -6.92
CA THR A 542 12.56 30.31 -6.14
C THR A 542 12.70 30.92 -4.74
N GLY A 543 13.92 31.14 -4.26
CA GLY A 543 14.21 31.55 -2.89
C GLY A 543 14.25 30.37 -1.91
N HIS A 544 14.51 30.65 -0.64
CA HIS A 544 14.56 29.65 0.44
C HIS A 544 13.18 29.10 0.83
N ASP A 545 12.09 29.75 0.40
CA ASP A 545 10.70 29.39 0.74
C ASP A 545 10.37 27.95 0.29
N ALA A 546 10.26 27.05 1.27
CA ALA A 546 9.94 25.64 1.08
C ALA A 546 8.63 25.42 0.30
N LYS A 547 7.63 26.29 0.46
CA LYS A 547 6.34 26.19 -0.27
C LYS A 547 6.51 26.54 -1.75
N LYS A 548 7.55 27.29 -2.13
CA LYS A 548 7.90 27.60 -3.53
C LYS A 548 8.80 26.54 -4.16
N TRP A 549 9.89 26.13 -3.51
CA TRP A 549 10.82 25.16 -4.12
C TRP A 549 10.28 23.73 -4.15
N LYS A 550 9.59 23.24 -3.10
CA LYS A 550 8.98 21.89 -3.10
C LYS A 550 8.02 21.68 -4.28
N LYS A 551 7.21 22.70 -4.62
CA LYS A 551 6.26 22.67 -5.75
C LYS A 551 6.92 22.59 -7.14
N ARG A 552 8.24 22.74 -7.23
CA ARG A 552 9.03 22.63 -8.49
C ARG A 552 9.80 21.32 -8.63
N LEU A 553 9.83 20.48 -7.59
CA LEU A 553 10.51 19.17 -7.61
C LEU A 553 9.72 18.13 -8.43
N PRO A 554 10.33 16.99 -8.80
CA PRO A 554 9.58 15.84 -9.29
C PRO A 554 8.52 15.36 -8.28
N TRP A 555 7.46 14.74 -8.78
CA TRP A 555 6.38 14.17 -7.95
C TRP A 555 6.88 13.15 -6.92
N GLU A 556 7.92 12.40 -7.29
CA GLU A 556 8.58 11.37 -6.50
C GLU A 556 9.26 11.99 -5.28
N THR A 557 10.10 13.02 -5.47
CA THR A 557 10.72 13.79 -4.39
C THR A 557 9.68 14.52 -3.51
N GLN A 558 8.58 15.02 -4.10
CA GLN A 558 7.48 15.60 -3.31
C GLN A 558 6.84 14.56 -2.38
N LEU A 559 6.64 13.33 -2.85
CA LEU A 559 6.13 12.22 -2.06
C LEU A 559 7.16 11.69 -1.05
N TYR A 560 8.45 11.70 -1.41
CA TYR A 560 9.57 11.30 -0.55
C TYR A 560 9.68 12.21 0.69
N ILE A 561 9.60 13.53 0.49
CA ILE A 561 9.50 14.52 1.59
C ILE A 561 8.22 14.31 2.40
N PHE A 562 7.09 13.98 1.76
CA PHE A 562 5.85 13.69 2.48
C PHE A 562 5.96 12.43 3.36
N LYS A 563 6.62 11.36 2.86
CA LYS A 563 6.96 10.16 3.66
C LYS A 563 7.85 10.51 4.85
N SER A 564 8.89 11.33 4.64
CA SER A 564 9.88 11.62 5.68
C SER A 564 9.27 12.34 6.89
N HIS A 565 8.37 13.31 6.68
CA HIS A 565 7.66 13.98 7.79
C HIS A 565 6.82 13.02 8.63
N PHE A 566 6.11 12.07 8.00
CA PHE A 566 5.35 11.04 8.72
C PHE A 566 6.30 10.17 9.56
N VAL A 567 7.29 9.55 8.92
CA VAL A 567 8.19 8.59 9.57
C VAL A 567 9.02 9.24 10.68
N ARG A 568 9.54 10.46 10.46
CA ARG A 568 10.23 11.25 11.51
C ARG A 568 9.37 11.42 12.76
N ASN A 569 8.08 11.69 12.58
CA ASN A 569 7.16 11.90 13.69
C ASN A 569 6.83 10.59 14.42
N GLN A 570 6.81 9.44 13.74
CA GLN A 570 6.68 8.13 14.40
C GLN A 570 7.96 7.73 15.15
N ILE A 571 9.15 7.91 14.54
CA ILE A 571 10.45 7.69 15.20
C ILE A 571 10.54 8.50 16.51
N LYS A 572 10.16 9.79 16.49
CA LYS A 572 10.14 10.62 17.71
C LYS A 572 9.26 10.03 18.81
N LYS A 573 8.06 9.50 18.49
CA LYS A 573 7.21 8.81 19.47
C LYS A 573 7.85 7.53 20.01
N MET A 574 8.47 6.73 19.15
CA MET A 574 9.13 5.47 19.55
C MET A 574 10.30 5.74 20.51
N ILE A 575 11.09 6.79 20.25
CA ILE A 575 12.14 7.24 21.16
C ILE A 575 11.55 7.73 22.50
N MET A 576 10.50 8.55 22.47
CA MET A 576 9.84 9.04 23.69
C MET A 576 9.24 7.91 24.54
N LEU A 577 8.59 6.93 23.93
CA LEU A 577 7.99 5.77 24.61
C LEU A 577 9.05 4.82 25.21
N ASN A 578 10.25 4.77 24.63
CA ASN A 578 11.37 4.01 25.18
C ASN A 578 12.11 4.77 26.29
N ALA A 579 12.02 6.11 26.33
CA ALA A 579 12.59 6.94 27.39
C ALA A 579 11.65 7.12 28.60
N SER A 580 10.40 6.66 28.51
CA SER A 580 9.40 6.68 29.58
C SER A 580 9.18 5.30 30.24
N LYS A 581 10.14 4.39 30.09
CA LYS A 581 10.16 3.03 30.63
C LYS A 581 11.49 2.75 31.31
#